data_AF-A0A963HIX4-F1
#
_entry.id   AF-A0A963HIX4-F1
#
_cell.length_a   1.000
_cell.length_b   1.000
_cell.length_c   1.000
_cell.angle_alpha   90.00
_cell.angle_beta   90.00
_cell.angle_gamma   90.00
#
_symmetry.space_group_name_H-M   'P 1'
#
loop_
_entity.id
_entity.type
_entity.pdbx_description
1 polymer ?
#
loop_
_entity_poly.entity_id
_entity_poly.type
_entity_poly.pdbx_seq_one_letter_code
_entity_poly.pdbx_strand_id
1 'polypeptide(L)'
;MAETESPLAFLLTTPYANRYPRKLVEGFPHVARRIAELWDDKDKLGEYFTELMVSNRPNRRGFPPEVGAEIVYLSMAYDLHGPVRPTAQAAPEATTSPREDAWDHERAVTELERLDIPVTMAQFVRALEAGDQPLCSLFLHAGFDVDSRDARQWTPLMIACFHGREALALELIRLGASVDAQDADGYTPLHWASVNGYQKVGEVLVRRQAEVNAVSKAGITPLLQAAARGHLGVVRLLIERKAKLNLAATDGSTALLKAVANGHWEIVNTLLDAGASTQATMKNGTTLVDIAARSKDERIRERIAIAARMEARGDAPIQRDEPPPLTGTIY
;
A
#
# COMPACT_ATOMS: atom_id res chain seq x y z
N MET A 1 25.11 41.84 -4.82
CA MET A 1 25.09 41.23 -3.47
C MET A 1 24.59 39.82 -3.66
N ALA A 2 25.43 38.81 -3.39
CA ALA A 2 25.07 37.42 -3.62
C ALA A 2 23.86 37.06 -2.74
N GLU A 3 22.78 36.61 -3.37
CA GLU A 3 21.63 36.01 -2.69
C GLU A 3 22.15 34.80 -1.91
N THR A 4 22.28 34.92 -0.60
CA THR A 4 22.67 33.82 0.26
C THR A 4 21.54 32.80 0.28
N GLU A 5 21.66 31.75 -0.53
CA GLU A 5 20.76 30.60 -0.51
C GLU A 5 20.60 30.10 0.94
N SER A 6 19.34 29.86 1.32
CA SER A 6 19.04 29.29 2.64
C SER A 6 19.70 27.91 2.76
N PRO A 7 20.41 27.59 3.86
CA PRO A 7 20.98 26.26 4.01
C PRO A 7 19.89 25.19 3.94
N LEU A 8 20.20 24.07 3.28
CA LEU A 8 19.26 22.99 3.01
C LEU A 8 18.07 23.38 2.12
N ALA A 9 18.15 24.46 1.33
CA ALA A 9 17.06 24.88 0.43
C ALA A 9 16.64 23.79 -0.57
N PHE A 10 17.53 22.86 -0.94
CA PHE A 10 17.17 21.71 -1.77
C PHE A 10 16.12 20.78 -1.11
N LEU A 11 15.93 20.84 0.22
CA LEU A 11 14.83 20.13 0.88
C LEU A 11 13.49 20.87 0.72
N LEU A 12 13.46 22.13 0.30
CA LEU A 12 12.21 22.86 0.04
C LEU A 12 11.54 22.43 -1.28
N THR A 13 12.22 21.66 -2.13
CA THR A 13 11.61 21.11 -3.34
C THR A 13 10.64 19.97 -2.99
N THR A 14 9.44 19.98 -3.57
CA THR A 14 8.52 18.83 -3.51
C THR A 14 9.19 17.59 -4.09
N PRO A 15 9.14 16.42 -3.42
CA PRO A 15 8.28 16.02 -2.29
C PRO A 15 8.90 16.19 -0.88
N TYR A 16 10.03 16.88 -0.72
CA TYR A 16 10.79 16.92 0.54
C TYR A 16 10.51 18.15 1.42
N ALA A 17 9.63 19.06 0.98
CA ALA A 17 9.35 20.33 1.65
C ALA A 17 8.92 20.20 3.13
N ASN A 18 8.28 19.09 3.49
CA ASN A 18 7.89 18.76 4.86
C ASN A 18 9.05 18.31 5.76
N ARG A 19 10.24 18.06 5.20
CA ARG A 19 11.46 17.64 5.90
C ARG A 19 12.45 18.78 6.14
N TYR A 20 12.11 19.99 5.68
CA TYR A 20 12.96 21.16 5.87
C TYR A 20 12.94 21.62 7.34
N PRO A 21 14.10 21.62 8.05
CA PRO A 21 14.15 21.88 9.47
C PRO A 21 14.13 23.40 9.75
N ARG A 22 12.92 23.98 9.78
CA ARG A 22 12.72 25.44 9.87
C ARG A 22 13.32 26.04 11.15
N LYS A 23 13.09 25.42 12.31
CA LYS A 23 13.60 25.94 13.60
C LYS A 23 15.12 25.81 13.71
N LEU A 24 15.70 24.76 13.13
CA LEU A 24 17.15 24.59 13.03
C LEU A 24 17.78 25.66 12.13
N VAL A 25 17.18 25.93 10.97
CA VAL A 25 17.71 26.93 10.03
C VAL A 25 17.57 28.35 10.60
N GLU A 26 16.47 28.65 11.28
CA GLU A 26 16.23 29.95 11.92
C GLU A 26 17.09 30.16 13.18
N GLY A 27 17.18 29.16 14.06
CA GLY A 27 17.88 29.27 15.35
C GLY A 27 19.38 28.99 15.29
N PHE A 28 19.82 28.12 14.38
CA PHE A 28 21.21 27.64 14.28
C PHE A 28 21.67 27.51 12.81
N PRO A 29 21.66 28.61 12.03
CA PRO A 29 21.96 28.56 10.59
C PRO A 29 23.38 28.04 10.28
N HIS A 30 24.33 28.19 11.21
CA HIS A 30 25.67 27.62 11.09
C HIS A 30 25.68 26.09 11.15
N VAL A 31 24.80 25.48 11.96
CA VAL A 31 24.62 24.02 12.02
C VAL A 31 23.98 23.54 10.73
N ALA A 32 22.91 24.21 10.27
CA ALA A 32 22.23 23.86 9.01
C ALA A 32 23.15 23.96 7.79
N ARG A 33 24.00 24.99 7.70
CA ARG A 33 25.03 25.09 6.64
C ARG A 33 26.01 23.94 6.69
N ARG A 34 26.48 23.57 7.88
CA ARG A 34 27.40 22.45 8.04
C ARG A 34 26.78 21.12 7.63
N ILE A 35 25.49 20.91 7.93
CA ILE A 35 24.72 19.75 7.44
C ILE A 35 24.63 19.76 5.91
N ALA A 36 24.34 20.93 5.30
CA ALA A 36 24.25 21.05 3.84
C ALA A 36 25.60 20.78 3.14
N GLU A 37 26.71 21.23 3.73
CA GLU A 37 28.08 20.97 3.24
C GLU A 37 28.42 19.48 3.28
N LEU A 38 28.04 18.79 4.35
CA LEU A 38 28.32 17.36 4.56
C LEU A 38 27.28 16.46 3.89
N TRP A 39 26.26 17.02 3.23
CA TRP A 39 25.09 16.26 2.78
C TRP A 39 25.42 15.07 1.87
N ASP A 40 26.44 15.18 1.03
CA ASP A 40 26.81 14.10 0.08
C ASP A 40 27.81 13.09 0.68
N ASP A 41 28.36 13.37 1.86
CA ASP A 41 29.34 12.53 2.56
C ASP A 41 28.66 11.85 3.76
N LYS A 42 28.08 10.67 3.50
CA LYS A 42 27.27 9.91 4.46
C LYS A 42 28.01 9.66 5.78
N ASP A 43 29.29 9.32 5.71
CA ASP A 43 30.09 8.95 6.89
C ASP A 43 30.34 10.19 7.76
N LYS A 44 30.78 11.30 7.16
CA LYS A 44 31.00 12.55 7.90
C LYS A 44 29.71 13.18 8.42
N LEU A 45 28.61 13.03 7.67
CA LEU A 45 27.32 13.54 8.11
C LEU A 45 26.76 12.74 9.29
N GLY A 46 26.89 11.42 9.28
CA GLY A 46 26.50 10.56 10.39
C GLY A 46 27.30 10.83 11.67
N GLU A 47 28.62 11.03 11.54
CA GLU A 47 29.46 11.46 12.66
C GLU A 47 29.00 12.82 13.21
N TYR A 48 28.69 13.77 12.32
CA TYR A 48 28.22 15.10 12.71
C TYR A 48 26.84 15.08 13.39
N PHE A 49 25.88 14.26 12.93
CA PHE A 49 24.60 14.10 13.63
C PHE A 49 24.79 13.49 15.03
N THR A 50 25.66 12.49 15.15
CA THR A 50 26.03 11.90 16.45
C THR A 50 26.65 12.98 17.36
N GLU A 51 27.52 13.81 16.81
CA GLU A 51 28.14 14.94 17.49
C GLU A 51 27.13 15.93 18.07
N LEU A 52 26.07 16.22 17.31
CA LEU A 52 24.99 17.13 17.69
C LEU A 52 24.07 16.55 18.79
N MET A 53 24.00 15.22 18.92
CA MET A 53 23.16 14.52 19.89
C MET A 53 23.86 14.19 21.22
N VAL A 54 25.19 14.39 21.34
CA VAL A 54 25.91 14.19 22.61
C VAL A 54 25.65 15.37 23.54
N SER A 55 24.80 15.15 24.55
CA SER A 55 24.32 16.16 25.51
C SER A 55 25.39 16.75 26.45
N ASN A 56 26.61 16.21 26.48
CA ASN A 56 27.62 16.61 27.48
C ASN A 56 28.97 16.93 26.83
N ARG A 57 29.13 18.19 26.40
CA ARG A 57 30.42 18.78 26.05
C ARG A 57 30.77 19.85 27.09
N PRO A 58 32.04 19.97 27.50
CA PRO A 58 32.45 21.10 28.32
C PRO A 58 32.16 22.40 27.56
N ASN A 59 31.32 23.27 28.15
CA ASN A 59 30.97 24.62 27.67
C ASN A 59 29.95 24.78 26.52
N ARG A 60 29.08 23.81 26.23
CA ARG A 60 27.90 24.05 25.36
C ARG A 60 26.58 23.73 26.05
N ARG A 61 25.61 24.65 25.99
CA ARG A 61 24.20 24.34 26.27
C ARG A 61 23.67 23.50 25.12
N GLY A 62 22.93 22.43 25.42
CA GLY A 62 22.26 21.60 24.40
C GLY A 62 21.23 22.38 23.59
N PHE A 63 20.78 21.80 22.48
CA PHE A 63 19.72 22.39 21.66
C PHE A 63 18.39 22.46 22.43
N PRO A 64 17.54 23.47 22.17
CA PRO A 64 16.15 23.44 22.60
C PRO A 64 15.47 22.14 22.11
N PRO A 65 14.51 21.57 22.85
CA PRO A 65 13.85 20.30 22.51
C PRO A 65 13.29 20.28 21.08
N GLU A 66 12.77 21.41 20.61
CA GLU A 66 12.17 21.55 19.29
C GLU A 66 13.20 21.48 18.17
N VAL A 67 14.40 22.02 18.41
CA VAL A 67 15.53 21.96 17.46
C VAL A 67 16.18 20.59 17.52
N GLY A 68 16.30 19.99 18.70
CA GLY A 68 16.75 18.60 18.86
C GLY A 68 15.87 17.62 18.09
N ALA A 69 14.54 17.79 18.14
CA ALA A 69 13.60 16.97 17.39
C ALA A 69 13.78 17.09 15.87
N GLU A 70 14.01 18.30 15.34
CA GLU A 70 14.28 18.50 13.92
C GLU A 70 15.61 17.87 13.47
N ILE A 71 16.66 17.94 14.30
CA ILE A 71 17.95 17.29 14.03
C ILE A 71 17.78 15.76 13.98
N VAL A 72 17.05 15.18 14.94
CA VAL A 72 16.76 13.74 14.98
C VAL A 72 15.94 13.32 13.75
N TYR A 73 14.88 14.06 13.43
CA TYR A 73 14.03 13.77 12.28
C TYR A 73 14.81 13.85 10.96
N LEU A 74 15.67 14.87 10.82
CA LEU A 74 16.51 15.03 9.64
C LEU A 74 17.53 13.88 9.50
N SER A 75 18.15 13.46 10.61
CA SER A 75 19.05 12.30 10.63
C SER A 75 18.33 11.02 10.23
N MET A 76 17.16 10.74 10.80
CA MET A 76 16.36 9.56 10.45
C MET A 76 15.91 9.58 8.99
N ALA A 77 15.50 10.75 8.49
CA ALA A 77 15.10 10.91 7.10
C ALA A 77 16.29 10.70 6.15
N TYR A 78 17.49 11.16 6.53
CA TYR A 78 18.71 10.95 5.76
C TYR A 78 19.12 9.48 5.74
N ASP A 79 19.07 8.78 6.87
CA ASP A 79 19.39 7.34 6.94
C ASP A 79 18.43 6.48 6.11
N LEU A 80 17.14 6.86 6.10
CA LEU A 80 16.10 6.12 5.37
C LEU A 80 16.16 6.33 3.85
N HIS A 81 16.63 7.49 3.39
CA HIS A 81 16.50 7.90 1.98
C HIS A 81 17.82 8.24 1.27
N GLY A 82 18.93 8.35 1.99
CA GLY A 82 20.23 8.74 1.46
C GLY A 82 20.32 10.23 1.05
N PRO A 83 21.45 10.65 0.45
CA PRO A 83 21.66 12.02 -0.03
C PRO A 83 20.77 12.30 -1.25
N VAL A 84 19.54 12.74 -1.01
CA VAL A 84 18.68 13.22 -2.10
C VAL A 84 19.06 14.65 -2.43
N ARG A 85 19.94 14.84 -3.42
CA ARG A 85 20.05 16.10 -4.16
C ARG A 85 19.33 15.92 -5.50
N PRO A 86 18.41 16.80 -5.89
CA PRO A 86 17.88 16.78 -7.25
C PRO A 86 19.05 17.02 -8.23
N THR A 87 19.55 15.99 -8.88
CA THR A 87 20.51 16.17 -9.98
C THR A 87 19.76 16.78 -11.14
N ALA A 88 20.15 17.99 -11.52
CA ALA A 88 19.69 18.68 -12.71
C ALA A 88 20.15 17.95 -13.97
N GLN A 89 19.50 16.84 -14.33
CA GLN A 89 19.46 16.27 -15.68
C GLN A 89 18.59 15.01 -15.73
N ALA A 90 17.33 15.21 -16.05
CA ALA A 90 16.56 14.39 -16.98
C ALA A 90 15.29 15.20 -17.28
N ALA A 91 15.33 15.98 -18.36
CA ALA A 91 14.12 16.59 -18.89
C ALA A 91 13.29 15.49 -19.57
N PRO A 92 12.01 15.30 -19.23
CA PRO A 92 11.03 14.84 -20.18
C PRO A 92 10.33 16.06 -20.78
N GLU A 93 10.50 16.14 -22.09
CA GLU A 93 9.65 16.76 -23.10
C GLU A 93 8.35 17.43 -22.61
N ALA A 94 8.26 18.72 -22.94
CA ALA A 94 7.04 19.48 -23.22
C ALA A 94 5.85 19.21 -22.30
N THR A 95 5.95 19.64 -21.03
CA THR A 95 4.77 19.87 -20.20
C THR A 95 4.41 21.35 -20.21
N THR A 96 3.22 21.58 -20.75
CA THR A 96 2.31 22.70 -20.53
C THR A 96 2.59 23.54 -19.27
N SER A 97 2.50 24.85 -19.46
CA SER A 97 2.30 25.95 -18.48
C SER A 97 1.98 25.56 -17.03
N PRO A 98 2.47 26.33 -16.03
CA PRO A 98 2.29 26.01 -14.61
C PRO A 98 0.80 25.94 -14.27
N ARG A 99 0.28 24.77 -13.90
CA ARG A 99 -1.11 24.59 -13.48
C ARG A 99 -1.22 23.84 -12.16
N GLU A 100 -1.85 24.54 -11.21
CA GLU A 100 -2.94 24.03 -10.37
C GLU A 100 -2.59 23.20 -9.12
N ASP A 101 -1.58 23.59 -8.34
CA ASP A 101 -1.45 23.10 -6.97
C ASP A 101 -2.18 24.03 -5.98
N ALA A 102 -3.12 23.44 -5.24
CA ALA A 102 -4.02 23.98 -4.22
C ALA A 102 -5.33 24.59 -4.72
N TRP A 103 -6.32 23.72 -4.94
CA TRP A 103 -7.70 24.14 -4.78
C TRP A 103 -7.93 24.53 -3.31
N ASP A 104 -8.00 25.83 -3.02
CA ASP A 104 -8.46 26.29 -1.70
C ASP A 104 -9.92 25.84 -1.49
N HIS A 105 -10.29 25.48 -0.26
CA HIS A 105 -11.64 24.97 0.09
C HIS A 105 -12.78 25.78 -0.53
N GLU A 106 -12.67 27.11 -0.46
CA GLU A 106 -13.66 28.05 -1.02
C GLU A 106 -13.81 27.92 -2.55
N ARG A 107 -12.71 27.67 -3.27
CA ARG A 107 -12.74 27.44 -4.73
C ARG A 107 -13.41 26.13 -5.09
N ALA A 108 -13.12 25.07 -4.33
CA ALA A 108 -13.72 23.76 -4.57
C ALA A 108 -15.24 23.79 -4.34
N VAL A 109 -15.70 24.46 -3.28
CA VAL A 109 -17.13 24.67 -3.01
C VAL A 109 -17.77 25.51 -4.12
N THR A 110 -17.14 26.62 -4.52
CA THR A 110 -17.65 27.50 -5.58
C THR A 110 -17.78 26.75 -6.92
N GLU A 111 -16.84 25.86 -7.24
CA GLU A 111 -16.91 25.06 -8.46
C GLU A 111 -18.01 23.99 -8.40
N LEU A 112 -18.20 23.33 -7.25
CA LEU A 112 -19.33 22.42 -7.04
C LEU A 112 -20.67 23.15 -7.20
N GLU A 113 -20.79 24.36 -6.67
CA GLU A 113 -21.97 25.23 -6.86
C GLU A 113 -22.16 25.63 -8.33
N ARG A 114 -21.07 25.99 -9.04
CA ARG A 114 -21.10 26.32 -10.48
C ARG A 114 -21.59 25.14 -11.33
N LEU A 115 -21.27 23.92 -10.92
CA LEU A 115 -21.69 22.68 -11.58
C LEU A 115 -23.10 22.22 -11.15
N ASP A 116 -23.79 22.95 -10.26
CA ASP A 116 -25.07 22.58 -9.66
C ASP A 116 -25.03 21.21 -8.94
N ILE A 117 -23.87 20.89 -8.35
CA ILE A 117 -23.64 19.65 -7.61
C ILE A 117 -23.67 19.95 -6.10
N PRO A 118 -24.68 19.45 -5.35
CA PRO A 118 -24.77 19.72 -3.92
C PRO A 118 -23.66 19.00 -3.14
N VAL A 119 -22.97 19.74 -2.25
CA VAL A 119 -21.87 19.25 -1.41
C VAL A 119 -22.40 18.27 -0.35
N THR A 120 -22.61 17.02 -0.74
CA THR A 120 -23.24 15.97 0.08
C THR A 120 -22.50 14.66 -0.07
N MET A 121 -22.53 13.83 0.99
CA MET A 121 -21.95 12.48 0.95
C MET A 121 -22.50 11.64 -0.22
N ALA A 122 -23.79 11.80 -0.54
CA ALA A 122 -24.40 11.05 -1.64
C ALA A 122 -23.79 11.40 -3.01
N GLN A 123 -23.48 12.68 -3.27
CA GLN A 123 -22.81 13.07 -4.51
C GLN A 123 -21.34 12.66 -4.52
N PHE A 124 -20.66 12.75 -3.37
CA PHE A 124 -19.29 12.28 -3.25
C PHE A 124 -19.18 10.77 -3.55
N VAL A 125 -20.06 9.96 -2.96
CA VAL A 125 -20.15 8.52 -3.24
C VAL A 125 -20.44 8.26 -4.71
N ARG A 126 -21.36 9.00 -5.35
CA ARG A 126 -21.60 8.85 -6.81
C ARG A 126 -20.36 9.14 -7.65
N ALA A 127 -19.59 10.18 -7.30
CA ALA A 127 -18.33 10.48 -7.97
C ALA A 127 -17.31 9.34 -7.82
N LEU A 128 -17.21 8.77 -6.61
CA LEU A 128 -16.33 7.64 -6.30
C LEU A 128 -16.73 6.36 -7.07
N GLU A 129 -18.02 6.04 -7.11
CA GLU A 129 -18.56 4.90 -7.84
C GLU A 129 -18.38 5.06 -9.36
N ALA A 130 -18.50 6.28 -9.88
CA ALA A 130 -18.22 6.62 -11.28
C ALA A 130 -16.72 6.57 -11.62
N GLY A 131 -15.84 6.78 -10.64
CA GLY A 131 -14.40 6.92 -10.85
C GLY A 131 -14.00 8.29 -11.41
N ASP A 132 -14.82 9.31 -11.17
CA ASP A 132 -14.57 10.69 -11.64
C ASP A 132 -13.52 11.34 -10.74
N GLN A 133 -12.24 11.19 -11.10
CA GLN A 133 -11.10 11.69 -10.31
C GLN A 133 -11.16 13.21 -10.10
N PRO A 134 -11.42 14.05 -11.12
CA PRO A 134 -11.59 15.49 -10.92
C PRO A 134 -12.68 15.83 -9.90
N LEU A 135 -13.87 15.21 -10.02
CA LEU A 135 -14.97 15.49 -9.11
C LEU A 135 -14.68 14.98 -7.69
N CYS A 136 -14.05 13.81 -7.55
CA CYS A 136 -13.60 13.31 -6.25
C CYS A 136 -12.59 14.27 -5.60
N SER A 137 -11.64 14.78 -6.38
CA SER A 137 -10.68 15.78 -5.91
C SER A 137 -11.37 17.06 -5.45
N LEU A 138 -12.39 17.55 -6.17
CA LEU A 138 -13.20 18.69 -5.74
C LEU A 138 -13.88 18.43 -4.39
N PHE A 139 -14.48 17.25 -4.18
CA PHE A 139 -15.08 16.91 -2.88
C PHE A 139 -14.06 16.88 -1.74
N LEU A 140 -12.87 16.32 -1.97
CA LEU A 140 -11.81 16.28 -0.95
C LEU A 140 -11.33 17.70 -0.59
N HIS A 141 -11.12 18.57 -1.57
CA HIS A 141 -10.78 19.98 -1.33
C HIS A 141 -11.93 20.77 -0.68
N ALA A 142 -13.19 20.40 -0.97
CA ALA A 142 -14.37 20.92 -0.28
C ALA A 142 -14.52 20.41 1.17
N GLY A 143 -13.52 19.71 1.71
CA GLY A 143 -13.43 19.37 3.14
C GLY A 143 -13.91 17.96 3.50
N PHE A 144 -14.20 17.10 2.52
CA PHE A 144 -14.43 15.69 2.80
C PHE A 144 -13.11 15.02 3.21
N ASP A 145 -13.15 14.30 4.32
CA ASP A 145 -12.02 13.48 4.76
C ASP A 145 -11.79 12.32 3.77
N VAL A 146 -10.52 11.99 3.49
CA VAL A 146 -10.16 10.92 2.55
C VAL A 146 -10.63 9.53 3.00
N ASP A 147 -10.92 9.35 4.29
CA ASP A 147 -11.50 8.15 4.89
C ASP A 147 -12.97 8.33 5.32
N SER A 148 -13.64 9.36 4.78
CA SER A 148 -15.06 9.62 5.00
C SER A 148 -15.91 8.38 4.78
N ARG A 149 -16.73 8.02 5.77
CA ARG A 149 -17.55 6.81 5.70
C ARG A 149 -18.95 7.08 5.16
N ASP A 150 -19.37 6.25 4.22
CA ASP A 150 -20.76 6.21 3.75
C ASP A 150 -21.68 5.46 4.76
N ALA A 151 -22.95 5.29 4.40
CA ALA A 151 -23.93 4.59 5.23
C ALA A 151 -23.61 3.10 5.46
N ARG A 152 -22.76 2.48 4.62
CA ARG A 152 -22.29 1.09 4.73
C ARG A 152 -20.98 0.98 5.52
N GLN A 153 -20.48 2.10 6.06
CA GLN A 153 -19.14 2.23 6.64
C GLN A 153 -18.00 2.04 5.62
N TRP A 154 -18.27 2.22 4.32
CA TRP A 154 -17.24 2.13 3.30
C TRP A 154 -16.46 3.43 3.21
N THR A 155 -15.14 3.32 3.12
CA THR A 155 -14.27 4.46 2.80
C THR A 155 -14.21 4.68 1.28
N PRO A 156 -13.79 5.87 0.80
CA PRO A 156 -13.62 6.15 -0.62
C PRO A 156 -12.72 5.12 -1.32
N LEU A 157 -11.66 4.68 -0.64
CA LEU A 157 -10.75 3.66 -1.17
C LEU A 157 -11.44 2.30 -1.33
N MET A 158 -12.32 1.90 -0.42
CA MET A 158 -13.10 0.67 -0.57
C MET A 158 -14.06 0.75 -1.76
N ILE A 159 -14.75 1.88 -1.93
CA ILE A 159 -15.65 2.10 -3.07
C ILE A 159 -14.85 1.98 -4.39
N ALA A 160 -13.70 2.63 -4.47
CA ALA A 160 -12.83 2.56 -5.66
C ALA A 160 -12.35 1.12 -5.94
N CYS A 161 -11.93 0.38 -4.90
CA CYS A 161 -11.53 -1.03 -5.00
C CYS A 161 -12.70 -1.97 -5.35
N PHE A 162 -13.92 -1.67 -4.94
CA PHE A 162 -15.10 -2.48 -5.26
C PHE A 162 -15.56 -2.27 -6.70
N HIS A 163 -15.52 -1.03 -7.20
CA HIS A 163 -15.99 -0.66 -8.54
C HIS A 163 -14.92 -0.73 -9.65
N GLY A 164 -13.68 -1.10 -9.31
CA GLY A 164 -12.60 -1.18 -10.31
C GLY A 164 -12.07 0.13 -10.79
N ARG A 165 -12.13 1.14 -9.95
CA ARG A 165 -11.57 2.45 -10.24
C ARG A 165 -10.10 2.43 -9.84
N GLU A 166 -9.27 1.67 -10.57
CA GLU A 166 -7.85 1.49 -10.22
C GLU A 166 -7.11 2.83 -10.13
N ALA A 167 -7.30 3.72 -11.10
CA ALA A 167 -6.66 5.04 -11.10
C ALA A 167 -7.04 5.86 -9.86
N LEU A 168 -8.34 5.89 -9.52
CA LEU A 168 -8.86 6.57 -8.34
C LEU A 168 -8.36 5.91 -7.04
N ALA A 169 -8.33 4.58 -6.96
CA ALA A 169 -7.81 3.87 -5.78
C ALA A 169 -6.33 4.23 -5.53
N LEU A 170 -5.52 4.26 -6.59
CA LEU A 170 -4.12 4.66 -6.50
C LEU A 170 -3.95 6.12 -6.08
N GLU A 171 -4.82 7.01 -6.55
CA GLU A 171 -4.83 8.41 -6.14
C GLU A 171 -5.21 8.58 -4.67
N LEU A 172 -6.29 7.92 -4.21
CA LEU A 172 -6.71 7.95 -2.81
C LEU A 172 -5.61 7.44 -1.87
N ILE A 173 -4.89 6.37 -2.26
CA ILE A 173 -3.73 5.89 -1.49
C ILE A 173 -2.60 6.92 -1.45
N ARG A 174 -2.37 7.68 -2.54
CA ARG A 174 -1.38 8.78 -2.54
C ARG A 174 -1.80 9.94 -1.64
N LEU A 175 -3.10 10.21 -1.56
CA LEU A 175 -3.69 11.23 -0.68
C LEU A 175 -3.77 10.79 0.79
N GLY A 176 -3.33 9.57 1.12
CA GLY A 176 -3.21 9.11 2.50
C GLY A 176 -4.41 8.32 3.02
N ALA A 177 -5.28 7.80 2.15
CA ALA A 177 -6.36 6.90 2.55
C ALA A 177 -5.84 5.71 3.37
N SER A 178 -6.56 5.35 4.42
CA SER A 178 -6.24 4.22 5.27
C SER A 178 -6.37 2.90 4.51
N VAL A 179 -5.25 2.19 4.37
CA VAL A 179 -5.17 0.92 3.62
C VAL A 179 -5.75 -0.28 4.38
N ASP A 180 -5.92 -0.15 5.70
CA ASP A 180 -6.45 -1.18 6.60
C ASP A 180 -7.78 -0.79 7.26
N ALA A 181 -8.42 0.29 6.79
CA ALA A 181 -9.78 0.59 7.19
C ALA A 181 -10.68 -0.64 6.99
N GLN A 182 -11.65 -0.82 7.88
CA GLN A 182 -12.62 -1.92 7.82
C GLN A 182 -14.03 -1.39 7.65
N ASP A 183 -14.79 -2.03 6.77
CA ASP A 183 -16.23 -1.79 6.66
C ASP A 183 -17.02 -2.47 7.79
N ALA A 184 -18.36 -2.37 7.72
CA ALA A 184 -19.25 -2.94 8.71
C ALA A 184 -19.10 -4.47 8.87
N ASP A 185 -18.59 -5.19 7.86
CA ASP A 185 -18.39 -6.63 7.88
C ASP A 185 -16.93 -7.04 8.11
N GLY A 186 -16.04 -6.07 8.33
CA GLY A 186 -14.62 -6.28 8.57
C GLY A 186 -13.77 -6.45 7.31
N TYR A 187 -14.31 -6.17 6.12
CA TYR A 187 -13.53 -6.19 4.88
C TYR A 187 -12.66 -4.93 4.76
N THR A 188 -11.44 -5.12 4.26
CA THR A 188 -10.45 -4.06 4.01
C THR A 188 -10.37 -3.72 2.51
N PRO A 189 -9.73 -2.61 2.11
CA PRO A 189 -9.42 -2.33 0.70
C PRO A 189 -8.75 -3.51 -0.03
N LEU A 190 -7.89 -4.27 0.65
CA LEU A 190 -7.20 -5.42 0.05
C LEU A 190 -8.17 -6.58 -0.25
N HIS A 191 -9.22 -6.78 0.56
CA HIS A 191 -10.29 -7.72 0.25
C HIS A 191 -11.02 -7.32 -1.03
N TRP A 192 -11.44 -6.05 -1.12
CA TRP A 192 -12.17 -5.54 -2.28
C TRP A 192 -11.32 -5.55 -3.57
N ALA A 193 -10.03 -5.23 -3.49
CA ALA A 193 -9.11 -5.40 -4.61
C ALA A 193 -8.96 -6.87 -5.01
N SER A 194 -8.95 -7.78 -4.02
CA SER A 194 -8.75 -9.21 -4.24
C SER A 194 -9.96 -9.91 -4.87
N VAL A 195 -11.18 -9.56 -4.47
CA VAL A 195 -12.39 -10.15 -5.06
C VAL A 195 -12.59 -9.76 -6.52
N ASN A 196 -12.09 -8.59 -6.92
CA ASN A 196 -12.23 -8.07 -8.28
C ASN A 196 -10.97 -8.24 -9.16
N GLY A 197 -9.84 -8.67 -8.59
CA GLY A 197 -8.64 -9.00 -9.35
C GLY A 197 -7.71 -7.84 -9.65
N TYR A 198 -7.81 -6.73 -8.92
CA TYR A 198 -7.00 -5.52 -9.13
C TYR A 198 -5.59 -5.68 -8.56
N GLN A 199 -4.77 -6.46 -9.26
CA GLN A 199 -3.40 -6.79 -8.85
C GLN A 199 -2.57 -5.54 -8.56
N LYS A 200 -2.61 -4.52 -9.43
CA LYS A 200 -1.81 -3.29 -9.27
C LYS A 200 -2.21 -2.51 -8.01
N VAL A 201 -3.50 -2.46 -7.69
CA VAL A 201 -3.99 -1.85 -6.45
C VAL A 201 -3.52 -2.68 -5.25
N GLY A 202 -3.65 -4.00 -5.31
CA GLY A 202 -3.14 -4.92 -4.28
C GLY A 202 -1.64 -4.74 -4.02
N GLU A 203 -0.82 -4.62 -5.07
CA GLU A 203 0.63 -4.38 -4.95
C GLU A 203 0.93 -3.09 -4.18
N VAL A 204 0.17 -2.03 -4.48
CA VAL A 204 0.34 -0.73 -3.83
C VAL A 204 -0.15 -0.77 -2.38
N LEU A 205 -1.28 -1.41 -2.09
CA LEU A 205 -1.78 -1.61 -0.73
C LEU A 205 -0.74 -2.34 0.14
N VAL A 206 -0.21 -3.47 -0.34
CA VAL A 206 0.79 -4.24 0.41
C VAL A 206 2.12 -3.48 0.54
N ARG A 207 2.53 -2.72 -0.49
CA ARG A 207 3.71 -1.82 -0.39
C ARG A 207 3.50 -0.74 0.67
N ARG A 208 2.25 -0.33 0.93
CA ARG A 208 1.84 0.57 2.02
C ARG A 208 1.55 -0.15 3.34
N GLN A 209 2.04 -1.39 3.49
CA GLN A 209 1.95 -2.20 4.70
C GLN A 209 0.53 -2.64 5.08
N ALA A 210 -0.41 -2.73 4.13
CA ALA A 210 -1.72 -3.33 4.39
C ALA A 210 -1.57 -4.76 4.93
N GLU A 211 -2.42 -5.13 5.90
CA GLU A 211 -2.42 -6.44 6.54
C GLU A 211 -2.90 -7.52 5.56
N VAL A 212 -1.94 -8.29 5.05
CA VAL A 212 -2.14 -9.35 4.04
C VAL A 212 -3.08 -10.45 4.54
N ASN A 213 -3.08 -10.73 5.85
CA ASN A 213 -3.87 -11.78 6.48
C ASN A 213 -5.10 -11.24 7.22
N ALA A 214 -5.56 -10.03 6.88
CA ALA A 214 -6.77 -9.48 7.45
C ALA A 214 -7.94 -10.45 7.25
N VAL A 215 -8.81 -10.54 8.25
CA VAL A 215 -9.99 -11.40 8.23
C VAL A 215 -11.25 -10.57 8.44
N SER A 216 -12.26 -10.80 7.62
CA SER A 216 -13.60 -10.26 7.86
C SER A 216 -14.27 -10.95 9.04
N LYS A 217 -15.45 -10.48 9.46
CA LYS A 217 -16.28 -11.13 10.49
C LYS A 217 -16.67 -12.56 10.13
N ALA A 218 -16.70 -12.89 8.83
CA ALA A 218 -16.94 -14.24 8.33
C ALA A 218 -15.65 -15.08 8.20
N GLY A 219 -14.50 -14.59 8.71
CA GLY A 219 -13.21 -15.26 8.59
C GLY A 219 -12.65 -15.29 7.16
N ILE A 220 -13.19 -14.48 6.25
CA ILE A 220 -12.75 -14.44 4.87
C ILE A 220 -11.47 -13.61 4.78
N THR A 221 -10.46 -14.13 4.08
CA THR A 221 -9.19 -13.44 3.80
C THR A 221 -9.15 -12.91 2.36
N PRO A 222 -8.24 -11.95 2.04
CA PRO A 222 -8.03 -11.50 0.67
C PRO A 222 -7.64 -12.66 -0.26
N LEU A 223 -6.78 -13.57 0.21
CA LEU A 223 -6.34 -14.75 -0.55
C LEU A 223 -7.52 -15.67 -0.89
N LEU A 224 -8.42 -15.90 0.07
CA LEU A 224 -9.61 -16.71 -0.15
C LEU A 224 -10.49 -16.10 -1.25
N GLN A 225 -10.73 -14.78 -1.22
CA GLN A 225 -11.53 -14.10 -2.24
C GLN A 225 -10.89 -14.17 -3.64
N ALA A 226 -9.59 -13.88 -3.74
CA ALA A 226 -8.86 -13.96 -5.01
C ALA A 226 -8.90 -15.39 -5.58
N ALA A 227 -8.66 -16.39 -4.73
CA ALA A 227 -8.70 -17.79 -5.12
C ALA A 227 -10.10 -18.26 -5.53
N ALA A 228 -11.15 -17.84 -4.82
CA ALA A 228 -12.52 -18.15 -5.18
C ALA A 228 -12.94 -17.54 -6.53
N ARG A 229 -12.42 -16.35 -6.85
CA ARG A 229 -12.80 -15.59 -8.06
C ARG A 229 -11.93 -15.86 -9.29
N GLY A 230 -10.84 -16.60 -9.16
CA GLY A 230 -9.99 -16.94 -10.30
C GLY A 230 -8.88 -15.93 -10.59
N HIS A 231 -8.57 -15.04 -9.65
CA HIS A 231 -7.62 -13.94 -9.86
C HIS A 231 -6.18 -14.36 -9.56
N LEU A 232 -5.57 -15.12 -10.49
CA LEU A 232 -4.23 -15.70 -10.33
C LEU A 232 -3.14 -14.66 -9.98
N GLY A 233 -3.17 -13.49 -10.62
CA GLY A 233 -2.19 -12.42 -10.35
C GLY A 233 -2.22 -11.94 -8.90
N VAL A 234 -3.41 -11.77 -8.33
CA VAL A 234 -3.58 -11.42 -6.92
C VAL A 234 -3.18 -12.57 -6.00
N VAL A 235 -3.51 -13.81 -6.36
CA VAL A 235 -3.09 -15.00 -5.58
C VAL A 235 -1.56 -15.06 -5.48
N ARG A 236 -0.85 -14.92 -6.59
CA ARG A 236 0.62 -14.92 -6.61
C ARG A 236 1.20 -13.81 -5.74
N LEU A 237 0.71 -12.58 -5.93
CA LEU A 237 1.09 -11.44 -5.11
C LEU A 237 0.92 -11.75 -3.61
N LEU A 238 -0.23 -12.26 -3.19
CA LEU A 238 -0.50 -12.52 -1.77
C LEU A 238 0.41 -13.63 -1.21
N ILE A 239 0.70 -14.67 -2.00
CA ILE A 239 1.63 -15.74 -1.62
C ILE A 239 3.06 -15.18 -1.47
N GLU A 240 3.54 -14.40 -2.44
CA GLU A 240 4.85 -13.72 -2.38
C GLU A 240 4.96 -12.83 -1.13
N ARG A 241 3.83 -12.28 -0.70
CA ARG A 241 3.72 -11.44 0.51
C ARG A 241 3.37 -12.24 1.76
N LYS A 242 3.63 -13.55 1.76
CA LYS A 242 3.52 -14.47 2.89
C LYS A 242 2.10 -14.58 3.48
N ALA A 243 1.08 -14.56 2.61
CA ALA A 243 -0.28 -14.87 3.02
C ALA A 243 -0.37 -16.28 3.62
N LYS A 244 -1.13 -16.42 4.71
CA LYS A 244 -1.43 -17.69 5.38
C LYS A 244 -2.43 -18.47 4.53
N LEU A 245 -1.95 -19.52 3.88
CA LEU A 245 -2.71 -20.32 2.90
C LEU A 245 -3.89 -21.10 3.51
N ASN A 246 -3.78 -21.44 4.80
CA ASN A 246 -4.67 -22.37 5.49
C ASN A 246 -5.67 -21.69 6.42
N LEU A 247 -5.80 -20.35 6.36
CA LEU A 247 -6.87 -19.66 7.08
C LEU A 247 -8.23 -20.06 6.51
N ALA A 248 -9.15 -20.41 7.41
CA ALA A 248 -10.48 -20.86 7.07
C ALA A 248 -11.54 -19.82 7.46
N ALA A 249 -12.51 -19.61 6.56
CA ALA A 249 -13.71 -18.85 6.86
C ALA A 249 -14.63 -19.62 7.83
N THR A 250 -15.68 -18.96 8.30
CA THR A 250 -16.64 -19.53 9.27
C THR A 250 -17.40 -20.75 8.75
N ASP A 251 -17.48 -20.93 7.43
CA ASP A 251 -18.02 -22.12 6.76
C ASP A 251 -16.99 -23.26 6.60
N GLY A 252 -15.77 -23.06 7.07
CA GLY A 252 -14.63 -23.98 6.94
C GLY A 252 -13.89 -23.85 5.61
N SER A 253 -14.26 -22.91 4.74
CA SER A 253 -13.60 -22.78 3.44
C SER A 253 -12.23 -22.14 3.52
N THR A 254 -11.26 -22.74 2.82
CA THR A 254 -9.93 -22.18 2.57
C THR A 254 -9.81 -21.71 1.12
N ALA A 255 -8.73 -21.00 0.80
CA ALA A 255 -8.44 -20.57 -0.58
C ALA A 255 -8.39 -21.77 -1.55
N LEU A 256 -7.74 -22.87 -1.15
CA LEU A 256 -7.62 -24.08 -1.97
C LEU A 256 -8.99 -24.75 -2.20
N LEU A 257 -9.82 -24.88 -1.16
CA LEU A 257 -11.16 -25.45 -1.26
C LEU A 257 -12.01 -24.69 -2.30
N LYS A 258 -12.04 -23.35 -2.24
CA LYS A 258 -12.81 -22.54 -3.19
C LYS A 258 -12.23 -22.57 -4.61
N ALA A 259 -10.89 -22.58 -4.76
CA ALA A 259 -10.25 -22.70 -6.06
C ALA A 259 -10.60 -24.04 -6.75
N VAL A 260 -10.60 -25.14 -6.01
CA VAL A 260 -11.01 -26.47 -6.52
C VAL A 260 -12.51 -26.48 -6.85
N ALA A 261 -13.36 -25.99 -5.94
CA ALA A 261 -14.81 -25.96 -6.14
C ALA A 261 -15.22 -25.19 -7.40
N ASN A 262 -14.49 -24.12 -7.71
CA ASN A 262 -14.76 -23.25 -8.86
C ASN A 262 -13.96 -23.60 -10.13
N GLY A 263 -13.08 -24.61 -10.06
CA GLY A 263 -12.35 -25.13 -11.23
C GLY A 263 -11.14 -24.30 -11.68
N HIS A 264 -10.53 -23.51 -10.78
CA HIS A 264 -9.42 -22.61 -11.11
C HIS A 264 -8.07 -23.34 -11.11
N TRP A 265 -7.80 -24.12 -12.17
CA TRP A 265 -6.61 -24.99 -12.29
C TRP A 265 -5.28 -24.33 -11.92
N GLU A 266 -4.97 -23.16 -12.49
CA GLU A 266 -3.69 -22.48 -12.27
C GLU A 266 -3.53 -22.05 -10.80
N ILE A 267 -4.62 -21.65 -10.16
CA ILE A 267 -4.64 -21.26 -8.73
C ILE A 267 -4.48 -22.49 -7.85
N VAL A 268 -5.15 -23.60 -8.19
CA VAL A 268 -4.99 -24.87 -7.46
C VAL A 268 -3.53 -25.30 -7.46
N ASN A 269 -2.87 -25.29 -8.63
CA ASN A 269 -1.44 -25.61 -8.70
C ASN A 269 -0.60 -24.62 -7.88
N THR A 270 -0.82 -23.32 -8.05
CA THR A 270 -0.04 -22.30 -7.34
C THR A 270 -0.16 -22.43 -5.82
N LEU A 271 -1.35 -22.70 -5.30
CA LEU A 271 -1.58 -22.89 -3.87
C LEU A 271 -0.93 -24.18 -3.34
N LEU A 272 -1.04 -25.29 -4.07
CA LEU A 272 -0.42 -26.55 -3.69
C LEU A 272 1.11 -26.49 -3.73
N ASP A 273 1.68 -25.84 -4.75
CA ASP A 273 3.12 -25.64 -4.88
C ASP A 273 3.65 -24.74 -3.75
N ALA A 274 2.82 -23.80 -3.26
CA ALA A 274 3.11 -22.97 -2.09
C ALA A 274 2.89 -23.68 -0.74
N GLY A 275 2.41 -24.93 -0.73
CA GLY A 275 2.21 -25.72 0.49
C GLY A 275 0.85 -25.53 1.19
N ALA A 276 -0.20 -25.17 0.44
CA ALA A 276 -1.56 -25.20 0.98
C ALA A 276 -1.96 -26.63 1.39
N SER A 277 -2.52 -26.79 2.59
CA SER A 277 -2.87 -28.10 3.13
C SER A 277 -4.11 -28.67 2.43
N THR A 278 -4.05 -29.97 2.14
CA THR A 278 -5.16 -30.74 1.56
C THR A 278 -6.12 -31.31 2.60
N GLN A 279 -5.81 -31.18 3.89
CA GLN A 279 -6.57 -31.76 5.00
C GLN A 279 -7.73 -30.87 5.48
N ALA A 280 -7.87 -29.67 4.93
CA ALA A 280 -8.96 -28.76 5.32
C ALA A 280 -10.33 -29.33 4.91
N THR A 281 -11.31 -29.16 5.81
CA THR A 281 -12.69 -29.61 5.61
C THR A 281 -13.68 -28.48 5.84
N MET A 282 -14.72 -28.44 5.02
CA MET A 282 -15.87 -27.57 5.24
C MET A 282 -16.58 -27.93 6.55
N LYS A 283 -17.34 -26.98 7.12
CA LYS A 283 -18.08 -27.18 8.37
C LYS A 283 -19.10 -28.32 8.32
N ASN A 284 -19.61 -28.65 7.13
CA ASN A 284 -20.51 -29.79 6.92
C ASN A 284 -19.78 -31.14 6.79
N GLY A 285 -18.46 -31.18 7.01
CA GLY A 285 -17.62 -32.38 6.90
C GLY A 285 -17.14 -32.69 5.48
N THR A 286 -17.51 -31.89 4.48
CA THR A 286 -17.05 -32.11 3.09
C THR A 286 -15.55 -31.86 3.00
N THR A 287 -14.79 -32.85 2.51
CA THR A 287 -13.34 -32.76 2.35
C THR A 287 -12.94 -32.12 1.00
N LEU A 288 -11.69 -31.73 0.87
CA LEU A 288 -11.14 -31.26 -0.41
C LEU A 288 -11.23 -32.32 -1.51
N VAL A 289 -11.04 -33.60 -1.16
CA VAL A 289 -11.14 -34.72 -2.10
C VAL A 289 -12.57 -34.89 -2.59
N ASP A 290 -13.57 -34.74 -1.71
CA ASP A 290 -14.99 -34.81 -2.09
C ASP A 290 -15.38 -33.70 -3.07
N ILE A 291 -14.83 -32.48 -2.87
CA ILE A 291 -15.06 -31.35 -3.77
C ILE A 291 -14.36 -31.58 -5.11
N ALA A 292 -13.10 -32.05 -5.08
CA ALA A 292 -12.37 -32.38 -6.30
C ALA A 292 -13.10 -33.46 -7.11
N ALA A 293 -13.64 -34.51 -6.48
CA ALA A 293 -14.40 -35.55 -7.17
C ALA A 293 -15.63 -35.02 -7.95
N ARG A 294 -16.21 -33.89 -7.51
CA ARG A 294 -17.32 -33.21 -8.20
C ARG A 294 -16.86 -32.21 -9.27
N SER A 295 -15.57 -31.88 -9.30
CA SER A 295 -14.99 -31.02 -10.35
C SER A 295 -15.09 -31.71 -11.71
N LYS A 296 -15.35 -30.93 -12.76
CA LYS A 296 -15.35 -31.44 -14.14
C LYS A 296 -13.94 -31.58 -14.71
N ASP A 297 -12.96 -30.88 -14.13
CA ASP A 297 -11.57 -30.88 -14.60
C ASP A 297 -10.81 -32.06 -13.99
N GLU A 298 -10.46 -33.04 -14.83
CA GLU A 298 -9.67 -34.22 -14.43
C GLU A 298 -8.31 -33.82 -13.86
N ARG A 299 -7.70 -32.75 -14.39
CA ARG A 299 -6.37 -32.31 -13.95
C ARG A 299 -6.41 -31.91 -12.47
N ILE A 300 -7.47 -31.22 -12.05
CA ILE A 300 -7.69 -30.84 -10.65
C ILE A 300 -7.86 -32.10 -9.79
N ARG A 301 -8.65 -33.08 -10.23
CA ARG A 301 -8.85 -34.33 -9.50
C ARG A 301 -7.55 -35.08 -9.26
N GLU A 302 -6.78 -35.28 -10.33
CA GLU A 302 -5.50 -35.98 -10.28
C GLU A 302 -4.50 -35.24 -9.39
N ARG A 303 -4.37 -33.92 -9.55
CA ARG A 303 -3.43 -33.10 -8.78
C ARG A 303 -3.73 -33.14 -7.28
N ILE A 304 -5.01 -33.06 -6.90
CA ILE A 304 -5.45 -33.13 -5.50
C ILE A 304 -5.22 -34.53 -4.94
N ALA A 305 -5.53 -35.58 -5.70
CA ALA A 305 -5.29 -36.96 -5.27
C ALA A 305 -3.79 -37.23 -5.02
N ILE A 306 -2.91 -36.70 -5.89
CA ILE A 306 -1.45 -36.79 -5.70
C ILE A 306 -1.03 -36.00 -4.46
N ALA A 307 -1.44 -34.74 -4.33
CA ALA A 307 -1.06 -33.89 -3.21
C ALA A 307 -1.50 -34.47 -1.86
N ALA A 308 -2.74 -34.96 -1.76
CA ALA A 308 -3.26 -35.56 -0.53
C ALA A 308 -2.50 -36.83 -0.12
N ARG A 309 -2.06 -37.65 -1.11
CA ARG A 309 -1.24 -38.84 -0.84
C ARG A 309 0.16 -38.47 -0.37
N MET A 310 0.76 -37.42 -0.94
CA MET A 310 2.09 -36.94 -0.53
C MET A 310 2.06 -36.39 0.91
N GLU A 311 1.08 -35.54 1.22
CA GLU A 311 0.91 -34.97 2.55
C GLU A 311 0.64 -36.07 3.60
N ALA A 312 -0.16 -37.10 3.28
CA ALA A 312 -0.40 -38.24 4.17
C ALA A 312 0.83 -39.11 4.43
N ARG A 313 1.82 -39.11 3.52
CA ARG A 313 3.09 -39.84 3.67
C ARG A 313 4.14 -39.05 4.46
N GLY A 314 3.88 -37.78 4.77
CA GLY A 314 4.87 -36.86 5.33
C GLY A 314 5.93 -36.41 4.32
N ASP A 315 5.71 -36.66 3.03
CA ASP A 315 6.57 -36.17 1.96
C ASP A 315 6.28 -34.67 1.80
N ALA A 316 7.24 -33.82 2.17
CA ALA A 316 7.12 -32.38 1.97
C ALA A 316 6.88 -32.09 0.46
N PRO A 317 6.04 -31.09 0.12
CA PRO A 317 5.87 -30.69 -1.27
C PRO A 317 7.26 -30.41 -1.85
N ILE A 318 7.51 -30.93 -3.06
CA ILE A 318 8.74 -30.70 -3.81
C ILE A 318 8.85 -29.18 -3.94
N GLN A 319 9.73 -28.55 -3.13
CA GLN A 319 10.19 -27.21 -3.37
C GLN A 319 10.88 -27.27 -4.73
N ARG A 320 10.16 -26.95 -5.80
CA ARG A 320 10.84 -26.52 -7.02
C ARG A 320 11.54 -25.25 -6.61
N ASP A 321 12.87 -25.28 -6.74
CA ASP A 321 13.77 -24.18 -6.42
C ASP A 321 13.13 -22.84 -6.77
N GLU A 322 13.29 -21.88 -5.86
CA GLU A 322 12.87 -20.48 -6.02
C GLU A 322 12.92 -20.06 -7.50
N PRO A 323 11.83 -19.52 -8.07
CA PRO A 323 11.92 -18.90 -9.38
C PRO A 323 13.06 -17.87 -9.29
N PRO A 324 14.01 -17.87 -10.25
CA PRO A 324 15.16 -16.97 -10.17
C PRO A 324 14.63 -15.56 -9.96
N PRO A 325 15.26 -14.75 -9.08
CA PRO A 325 14.87 -13.37 -8.92
C PRO A 325 14.87 -12.75 -10.32
N LEU A 326 13.74 -12.17 -10.71
CA LEU A 326 13.66 -11.39 -11.93
C LEU A 326 14.58 -10.19 -11.72
N THR A 327 15.87 -10.37 -12.02
CA THR A 327 16.85 -9.33 -12.20
C THR A 327 16.41 -8.52 -13.40
N GLY A 328 15.55 -7.55 -13.14
CA GLY A 328 15.24 -6.44 -14.01
C GLY A 328 15.72 -5.17 -13.34
N THR A 329 17.04 -5.02 -13.22
CA THR A 329 17.65 -3.69 -13.08
C THR A 329 17.28 -2.88 -14.31
N ILE A 330 16.35 -1.95 -14.19
CA ILE A 330 16.37 -0.75 -15.03
C ILE A 330 15.95 0.42 -14.13
N TYR A 331 16.93 1.30 -13.96
CA TYR A 331 17.02 2.60 -13.30
C TYR A 331 15.72 3.38 -13.08
#